data_AF-A0A6J8EMT1-F1
#
_entry.id   AF-A0A6J8EMT1-F1
#
_cell.length_a   1.000
_cell.length_b   1.000
_cell.length_c   1.000
_cell.angle_alpha   90.00
_cell.angle_beta   90.00
_cell.angle_gamma   90.00
#
_symmetry.space_group_name_H-M   'P 1'
#
loop_
_entity.id
_entity.type
_entity.pdbx_description
1 polymer ?
#
loop_
_entity_poly.entity_id
_entity_poly.type
_entity_poly.pdbx_seq_one_letter_code
_entity_poly.pdbx_strand_id
1 'polypeptide(L)'
;MNDRQNFGDDWVNRRNSGVKWDTSSVILPSCQWNQSEQLAFATRMDGFKLYVTNTSAIPPDGYLCYEDPDPGLPNTTQTIPCNQLGKYVIYYDNKGSYEGTHFYGPIIELCYVAINGCGKSFWGSNCENDCAENCIERNCFPENGSCVWGCNSQNCLNDICNKYTAVCTFGCKERRTGSFCNKYNMASDGLVSQNPNGSLLAGLAIDGRETTCSSTRGTSVTFQVDLKKESIVTGLIILSGGM
;
A
#
# COMPACT_ATOMS: atom_id res chain seq x y z
N MET A 1 10.16 -36.36 29.03
CA MET A 1 10.08 -34.89 29.00
C MET A 1 9.29 -34.54 27.76
N ASN A 2 7.97 -34.41 27.95
CA ASN A 2 6.99 -34.13 26.91
C ASN A 2 6.58 -32.67 27.11
N ASP A 3 6.97 -31.79 26.20
CA ASP A 3 6.29 -30.50 26.03
C ASP A 3 6.03 -30.30 24.53
N ARG A 4 4.97 -30.95 24.04
CA ARG A 4 4.28 -30.49 22.83
C ARG A 4 3.51 -29.24 23.23
N GLN A 5 4.08 -28.06 23.01
CA GLN A 5 3.27 -26.85 23.01
C GLN A 5 2.42 -26.85 21.73
N ASN A 6 1.13 -27.09 21.91
CA ASN A 6 0.14 -26.94 20.86
C ASN A 6 0.07 -25.46 20.46
N PHE A 7 0.57 -25.13 19.27
CA PHE A 7 0.35 -23.84 18.61
C PHE A 7 -1.03 -23.82 17.93
N GLY A 8 -2.09 -23.86 18.75
CA GLY A 8 -3.48 -23.54 18.39
C GLY A 8 -4.09 -23.01 19.68
N ASP A 9 -4.59 -21.78 19.76
CA ASP A 9 -5.86 -21.40 19.15
C ASP A 9 -6.03 -19.86 19.02
N ASP A 10 -4.97 -19.06 19.18
CA ASP A 10 -5.13 -17.59 19.35
C ASP A 10 -5.04 -16.76 18.04
N TRP A 11 -4.72 -17.39 16.91
CA TRP A 11 -4.47 -16.67 15.64
C TRP A 11 -5.71 -16.45 14.75
N VAL A 12 -6.82 -17.13 15.02
CA VAL A 12 -7.98 -17.16 14.09
C VAL A 12 -8.99 -16.02 14.33
N ASN A 13 -8.91 -15.30 15.47
CA ASN A 13 -10.00 -14.40 15.92
C ASN A 13 -9.70 -12.89 15.98
N ARG A 14 -8.72 -12.37 15.24
CA ARG A 14 -8.60 -10.90 15.04
C ARG A 14 -8.95 -10.49 13.61
N ARG A 15 -10.23 -10.60 13.28
CA ARG A 15 -10.84 -9.96 12.10
C ARG A 15 -11.07 -8.47 12.39
N ASN A 16 -10.67 -7.61 11.46
CA ASN A 16 -11.14 -6.22 11.27
C ASN A 16 -10.65 -5.11 12.22
N SER A 17 -9.37 -5.04 12.52
CA SER A 17 -8.76 -3.75 12.88
C SER A 17 -7.28 -3.79 12.53
N GLY A 18 -6.74 -2.69 11.99
CA GLY A 18 -5.33 -2.58 11.60
C GLY A 18 -4.43 -3.20 12.68
N VAL A 19 -3.80 -4.33 12.35
CA VAL A 19 -2.97 -5.02 13.30
C VAL A 19 -1.67 -4.25 13.38
N LYS A 20 -1.53 -3.45 14.43
CA LYS A 20 -0.26 -2.96 14.92
C LYS A 20 0.54 -4.19 15.35
N TRP A 21 1.42 -4.69 14.50
CA TRP A 21 2.48 -5.59 14.94
C TRP A 21 3.49 -4.72 15.65
N ASP A 22 3.52 -4.86 16.96
CA ASP A 22 4.42 -4.14 17.83
C ASP A 22 5.86 -4.27 17.31
N THR A 23 6.48 -3.15 16.93
CA THR A 23 7.91 -3.07 16.57
C THR A 23 8.82 -3.18 17.79
N SER A 24 8.26 -3.46 18.97
CA SER A 24 9.02 -3.99 20.10
C SER A 24 9.51 -5.38 19.72
N SER A 25 10.78 -5.48 19.35
CA SER A 25 11.52 -6.72 19.22
C SER A 25 11.45 -7.52 20.52
N VAL A 26 10.40 -8.33 20.69
CA VAL A 26 10.37 -9.40 21.68
C VAL A 26 11.21 -10.51 21.07
N ILE A 27 12.53 -10.41 21.24
CA ILE A 27 13.40 -11.56 21.08
C ILE A 27 12.94 -12.54 22.16
N LEU A 28 12.27 -13.61 21.76
CA LEU A 28 11.97 -14.69 22.69
C LEU A 28 13.32 -15.16 23.27
N PRO A 29 13.48 -15.23 24.61
CA PRO A 29 14.75 -15.62 25.24
C PRO A 29 15.27 -16.99 24.79
N SER A 30 14.41 -17.81 24.18
CA SER A 30 14.69 -19.15 23.69
C SER A 30 15.53 -19.23 22.41
N CYS A 31 16.03 -18.11 21.88
CA CYS A 31 16.79 -18.09 20.61
C CYS A 31 18.27 -17.73 20.78
N GLN A 32 18.76 -17.68 22.02
CA GLN A 32 20.19 -17.57 22.32
C GLN A 32 20.83 -18.97 22.36
N TRP A 33 21.03 -19.54 21.18
CA TRP A 33 21.67 -20.84 21.02
C TRP A 33 23.18 -20.72 21.10
N ASN A 34 23.83 -21.66 21.78
CA ASN A 34 25.29 -21.77 21.80
C ASN A 34 25.83 -22.28 20.45
N GLN A 35 27.16 -22.19 20.23
CA GLN A 35 27.76 -22.46 18.92
C GLN A 35 27.53 -23.90 18.42
N SER A 36 27.43 -24.89 19.31
CA SER A 36 27.11 -26.28 18.94
C SER A 36 25.65 -26.48 18.52
N GLU A 37 24.72 -25.75 19.14
CA GLU A 37 23.30 -25.77 18.77
C GLU A 37 23.09 -25.12 17.41
N GLN A 38 23.77 -24.00 17.12
CA GLN A 38 23.69 -23.30 15.83
C GLN A 38 24.02 -24.24 14.66
N LEU A 39 25.11 -25.02 14.75
CA LEU A 39 25.51 -25.99 13.74
C LEU A 39 24.45 -27.08 13.49
N ALA A 40 23.69 -27.49 14.51
CA ALA A 40 22.59 -28.45 14.36
C ALA A 40 21.31 -27.82 13.78
N PHE A 41 21.09 -26.51 13.97
CA PHE A 41 20.00 -25.76 13.31
C PHE A 41 20.31 -25.50 11.83
N ALA A 42 21.59 -25.29 11.48
CA ALA A 42 22.04 -25.09 10.10
C ALA A 42 21.50 -26.14 9.13
N THR A 43 21.56 -27.40 9.57
CA THR A 43 21.20 -28.56 8.75
C THR A 43 19.70 -28.80 8.65
N ARG A 44 18.90 -28.03 9.41
CA ARG A 44 17.43 -28.14 9.46
C ARG A 44 16.73 -27.11 8.58
N MET A 45 17.39 -26.00 8.25
CA MET A 45 16.88 -24.94 7.37
C MET A 45 17.69 -24.85 6.07
N ASP A 46 18.06 -26.00 5.50
CA ASP A 46 18.93 -26.11 4.32
C ASP A 46 18.12 -26.16 3.02
N GLY A 47 17.89 -25.00 2.40
CA GLY A 47 17.25 -24.92 1.08
C GLY A 47 15.72 -24.75 1.08
N PHE A 48 15.20 -23.83 1.90
CA PHE A 48 13.78 -23.49 1.94
C PHE A 48 13.36 -22.42 0.92
N LYS A 49 12.05 -22.32 0.71
CA LYS A 49 11.43 -21.32 -0.17
C LYS A 49 10.34 -20.56 0.57
N LEU A 50 10.18 -19.28 0.25
CA LEU A 50 9.09 -18.45 0.74
C LEU A 50 8.19 -18.04 -0.43
N TYR A 51 6.89 -18.28 -0.27
CA TYR A 51 5.88 -17.93 -1.26
C TYR A 51 4.87 -16.96 -0.70
N VAL A 52 4.36 -16.06 -1.55
CA VAL A 52 3.15 -15.29 -1.29
C VAL A 52 2.06 -15.74 -2.25
N THR A 53 0.90 -16.17 -1.72
CA THR A 53 -0.23 -16.67 -2.51
C THR A 53 -1.58 -16.27 -1.91
N ASN A 54 -2.64 -16.37 -2.72
CA ASN A 54 -4.03 -16.21 -2.27
C ASN A 54 -4.68 -17.53 -1.84
N THR A 55 -4.04 -18.67 -2.12
CA THR A 55 -4.54 -20.01 -1.77
C THR A 55 -3.70 -20.61 -0.64
N SER A 56 -4.19 -21.67 -0.01
CA SER A 56 -3.42 -22.45 0.96
C SER A 56 -2.90 -23.75 0.35
N ALA A 57 -2.68 -23.78 -0.97
CA ALA A 57 -2.23 -24.98 -1.69
C ALA A 57 -0.80 -25.36 -1.28
N ILE A 58 -0.53 -26.66 -1.18
CA ILE A 58 0.79 -27.25 -0.94
C ILE A 58 1.00 -28.36 -1.98
N PRO A 59 2.02 -28.29 -2.86
CA PRO A 59 3.04 -27.23 -2.95
C PRO A 59 2.44 -25.86 -3.30
N PRO A 60 3.07 -24.75 -2.88
CA PRO A 60 2.56 -23.40 -3.14
C PRO A 60 2.47 -23.09 -4.63
N ASP A 61 1.38 -22.46 -5.05
CA ASP A 61 1.09 -21.99 -6.41
C ASP A 61 1.40 -20.49 -6.61
N GLY A 62 2.04 -19.88 -5.62
CA GLY A 62 2.24 -18.44 -5.49
C GLY A 62 3.50 -17.87 -6.13
N TYR A 63 3.71 -16.59 -5.85
CA TYR A 63 4.93 -15.90 -6.20
C TYR A 63 6.07 -16.34 -5.26
N LEU A 64 7.18 -16.83 -5.83
CA LEU A 64 8.39 -17.16 -5.09
C LEU A 64 9.11 -15.86 -4.67
N CYS A 65 8.99 -15.51 -3.40
CA CYS A 65 9.67 -14.34 -2.81
C CYS A 65 11.15 -14.58 -2.59
N TYR A 66 11.50 -15.79 -2.17
CA TYR A 66 12.86 -16.15 -1.78
C TYR A 66 13.06 -17.64 -1.92
N GLU A 67 14.23 -18.01 -2.41
CA GLU A 67 14.74 -19.37 -2.41
C GLU A 67 16.11 -19.33 -1.76
N ASP A 68 16.28 -20.13 -0.72
CA ASP A 68 17.52 -20.23 0.01
C ASP A 68 18.61 -20.87 -0.88
N PRO A 69 19.75 -20.18 -1.11
CA PRO A 69 20.70 -20.54 -2.14
C PRO A 69 21.75 -21.62 -1.77
N ASP A 70 21.48 -22.55 -0.84
CA ASP A 70 22.32 -23.74 -0.47
C ASP A 70 23.51 -23.46 0.53
N PRO A 71 24.19 -24.50 1.07
CA PRO A 71 23.91 -25.25 2.30
C PRO A 71 24.74 -24.74 3.50
N GLY A 72 24.72 -23.42 3.71
CA GLY A 72 25.34 -22.79 4.86
C GLY A 72 24.34 -22.51 5.98
N LEU A 73 24.84 -22.21 7.18
CA LEU A 73 24.02 -21.63 8.25
C LEU A 73 23.25 -20.41 7.73
N PRO A 74 21.91 -20.45 7.63
CA PRO A 74 21.15 -19.24 7.34
C PRO A 74 21.42 -18.22 8.44
N ASN A 75 21.42 -16.92 8.08
CA ASN A 75 21.65 -15.88 9.07
C ASN A 75 20.56 -15.96 10.16
N THR A 76 20.95 -15.79 11.43
CA THR A 76 20.02 -15.87 12.57
C THR A 76 18.94 -14.80 12.53
N THR A 77 19.15 -13.73 11.76
CA THR A 77 18.14 -12.73 11.43
C THR A 77 18.22 -12.41 9.96
N GLN A 78 17.10 -12.55 9.25
CA GLN A 78 17.01 -12.28 7.82
C GLN A 78 15.82 -11.35 7.57
N THR A 79 16.06 -10.30 6.78
CA THR A 79 15.01 -9.42 6.27
C THR A 79 14.91 -9.66 4.78
N ILE A 80 13.85 -10.37 4.38
CA ILE A 80 13.62 -10.79 3.00
C ILE A 80 12.60 -9.83 2.38
N PRO A 81 12.99 -8.95 1.44
CA PRO A 81 12.03 -8.07 0.79
C PRO A 81 11.11 -8.87 -0.13
N CYS A 82 9.80 -8.73 0.03
CA CYS A 82 8.84 -9.27 -0.92
C CYS A 82 7.61 -8.37 -1.05
N ASN A 83 7.48 -7.73 -2.21
CA ASN A 83 6.41 -6.78 -2.46
C ASN A 83 5.30 -7.42 -3.30
N GLN A 84 4.58 -8.37 -2.71
CA GLN A 84 3.53 -9.11 -3.38
C GLN A 84 2.22 -9.05 -2.63
N LEU A 85 1.12 -8.98 -3.37
CA LEU A 85 -0.22 -9.08 -2.81
C LEU A 85 -0.57 -10.56 -2.64
N GLY A 86 -0.85 -10.97 -1.41
CA GLY A 86 -1.33 -12.30 -1.11
C GLY A 86 -1.97 -12.39 0.26
N LYS A 87 -2.66 -13.51 0.49
CA LYS A 87 -3.33 -13.82 1.75
C LYS A 87 -2.48 -14.71 2.66
N TYR A 88 -1.59 -15.52 2.08
CA TYR A 88 -0.72 -16.44 2.79
C TYR A 88 0.73 -16.16 2.43
N VAL A 89 1.59 -16.14 3.46
CA VAL A 89 3.04 -16.31 3.31
C VAL A 89 3.36 -17.74 3.72
N ILE A 90 3.91 -18.53 2.81
CA ILE A 90 4.15 -19.96 3.01
C ILE A 90 5.65 -20.22 2.99
N TYR A 91 6.18 -20.71 4.12
CA TYR A 91 7.47 -21.40 4.16
C TYR A 91 7.29 -22.80 3.60
N TYR A 92 8.12 -23.16 2.62
CA TYR A 92 8.08 -24.45 1.96
C TYR A 92 9.49 -25.04 1.89
N ASP A 93 9.65 -26.22 2.49
CA ASP A 93 10.86 -27.01 2.43
C ASP A 93 10.46 -28.46 2.09
N ASN A 94 11.14 -29.02 1.10
CA ASN A 94 10.96 -30.39 0.64
C ASN A 94 12.29 -31.16 0.51
N LYS A 95 13.42 -30.57 0.92
CA LYS A 95 14.74 -31.18 0.76
C LYS A 95 15.07 -32.15 1.90
N GLY A 96 14.64 -31.86 3.13
CA GLY A 96 14.97 -32.68 4.30
C GLY A 96 16.48 -32.73 4.56
N SER A 97 16.92 -33.55 5.51
CA SER A 97 18.35 -33.72 5.82
C SER A 97 18.76 -35.18 5.96
N TYR A 98 20.04 -35.47 5.71
CA TYR A 98 20.61 -36.80 5.83
C TYR A 98 21.63 -36.84 6.96
N GLU A 99 21.47 -37.80 7.88
CA GLU A 99 22.53 -38.20 8.82
C GLU A 99 22.97 -39.64 8.48
N GLY A 100 24.13 -39.77 7.83
CA GLY A 100 24.61 -41.04 7.30
C GLY A 100 23.69 -41.59 6.20
N THR A 101 23.02 -42.72 6.45
CA THR A 101 22.06 -43.33 5.49
C THR A 101 20.60 -43.09 5.86
N HIS A 102 20.33 -42.37 6.95
CA HIS A 102 18.97 -42.12 7.41
C HIS A 102 18.48 -40.76 6.90
N PHE A 103 17.30 -40.77 6.27
CA PHE A 103 16.63 -39.55 5.81
C PHE A 103 15.70 -39.03 6.90
N TYR A 104 15.98 -37.82 7.38
CA TYR A 104 15.05 -37.04 8.16
C TYR A 104 14.30 -36.12 7.20
N GLY A 105 12.96 -36.11 7.28
CA GLY A 105 12.15 -35.12 6.55
C GLY A 105 12.52 -33.69 6.99
N PRO A 106 12.04 -32.66 6.26
CA PRO A 106 12.36 -31.27 6.58
C PRO A 106 11.90 -30.90 8.00
N ILE A 107 12.79 -30.24 8.76
CA ILE A 107 12.55 -29.81 10.14
C ILE A 107 12.65 -28.29 10.18
N ILE A 108 11.57 -27.60 10.51
CA ILE A 108 11.59 -26.14 10.64
C ILE A 108 11.63 -25.72 12.12
N GLU A 109 12.57 -24.84 12.47
CA GLU A 109 12.69 -24.27 13.81
C GLU A 109 12.73 -22.73 13.71
N LEU A 110 11.55 -22.12 13.82
CA LEU A 110 11.41 -20.66 13.76
C LEU A 110 11.31 -20.07 15.16
N CYS A 111 12.14 -19.07 15.40
CA CYS A 111 12.14 -18.27 16.61
C CYS A 111 11.07 -17.18 16.61
N TYR A 112 11.01 -16.43 15.52
CA TYR A 112 10.12 -15.30 15.36
C TYR A 112 9.91 -15.03 13.88
N VAL A 113 8.66 -14.73 13.52
CA VAL A 113 8.31 -14.29 12.17
C VAL A 113 7.56 -12.97 12.31
N ALA A 114 8.15 -11.91 11.75
CA ALA A 114 7.45 -10.66 11.51
C ALA A 114 7.13 -10.54 10.04
N ILE A 115 5.90 -10.16 9.74
CA ILE A 115 5.47 -9.78 8.40
C ILE A 115 5.15 -8.29 8.45
N ASN A 116 5.92 -7.50 7.70
CA ASN A 116 5.66 -6.08 7.52
C ASN A 116 4.79 -5.90 6.27
N GLY A 117 3.68 -5.19 6.41
CA GLY A 117 2.78 -4.91 5.30
C GLY A 117 1.49 -4.26 5.76
N CYS A 118 0.63 -3.95 4.80
CA CYS A 118 -0.68 -3.38 5.05
C CYS A 118 -1.79 -4.20 4.39
N GLY A 119 -3.01 -4.04 4.88
CA GLY A 119 -4.19 -4.50 4.16
C GLY A 119 -4.28 -3.87 2.78
N LYS A 120 -5.00 -4.53 1.86
CA LYS A 120 -5.25 -3.99 0.52
C LYS A 120 -5.78 -2.56 0.61
N SER A 121 -5.27 -1.66 -0.22
CA SER A 121 -5.65 -0.23 -0.28
C SER A 121 -5.12 0.67 0.84
N PHE A 122 -4.21 0.20 1.69
CA PHE A 122 -3.62 1.03 2.75
C PHE A 122 -2.10 1.02 2.75
N TRP A 123 -1.51 2.10 3.27
CA TRP A 123 -0.06 2.26 3.43
C TRP A 123 0.30 3.14 4.63
N GLY A 124 1.60 3.25 4.89
CA GLY A 124 2.19 3.96 6.01
C GLY A 124 2.50 3.03 7.17
N SER A 125 3.26 3.52 8.15
CA SER A 125 3.76 2.72 9.28
C SER A 125 2.67 2.02 10.09
N ASN A 126 1.45 2.58 10.08
CA ASN A 126 0.28 2.03 10.78
C ASN A 126 -0.87 1.64 9.84
N CYS A 127 -0.65 1.67 8.52
CA CYS A 127 -1.70 1.41 7.51
C CYS A 127 -2.93 2.32 7.65
N GLU A 128 -2.71 3.56 8.08
CA GLU A 128 -3.77 4.56 8.30
C GLU A 128 -4.08 5.39 7.04
N ASN A 129 -3.18 5.37 6.06
CA ASN A 129 -3.34 6.16 4.84
C ASN A 129 -3.95 5.29 3.74
N ASP A 130 -4.99 5.80 3.08
CA ASP A 130 -5.52 5.19 1.87
C ASP A 130 -4.50 5.30 0.72
N CYS A 131 -4.42 4.24 -0.09
CA CYS A 131 -3.78 4.31 -1.39
C CYS A 131 -4.49 5.33 -2.29
N ALA A 132 -3.71 6.01 -3.14
CA ALA A 132 -4.24 6.95 -4.10
C ALA A 132 -5.35 6.33 -4.96
N GLU A 133 -6.44 7.07 -5.18
CA GLU A 133 -7.64 6.53 -5.84
C GLU A 133 -7.40 6.09 -7.28
N ASN A 134 -6.43 6.70 -7.95
CA ASN A 134 -6.04 6.31 -9.29
C ASN A 134 -5.06 5.13 -9.33
N CYS A 135 -4.54 4.61 -8.21
CA CYS A 135 -3.77 3.36 -8.29
C CYS A 135 -4.65 2.24 -8.82
N ILE A 136 -4.12 1.41 -9.73
CA ILE A 136 -4.89 0.29 -10.28
C ILE A 136 -5.32 -0.64 -9.13
N GLU A 137 -6.62 -0.92 -9.04
CA GLU A 137 -7.28 -1.63 -7.93
C GLU A 137 -7.00 -1.05 -6.53
N ARG A 138 -6.59 0.21 -6.45
CA ARG A 138 -6.10 0.87 -5.22
C ARG A 138 -4.93 0.14 -4.57
N ASN A 139 -4.08 -0.55 -5.35
CA ASN A 139 -2.91 -1.22 -4.80
C ASN A 139 -1.69 -0.30 -4.77
N CYS A 140 -1.12 -0.11 -3.59
CA CYS A 140 0.10 0.65 -3.37
C CYS A 140 1.06 -0.07 -2.42
N PHE A 141 2.34 0.28 -2.48
CA PHE A 141 3.36 -0.25 -1.58
C PHE A 141 3.12 0.26 -0.16
N PRO A 142 3.16 -0.62 0.86
CA PRO A 142 2.88 -0.24 2.23
C PRO A 142 3.89 0.77 2.79
N GLU A 143 5.13 0.79 2.29
CA GLU A 143 6.19 1.65 2.81
C GLU A 143 6.01 3.13 2.42
N ASN A 144 5.52 3.41 1.22
CA ASN A 144 5.55 4.76 0.65
C ASN A 144 4.30 5.17 -0.13
N GLY A 145 3.29 4.30 -0.24
CA GLY A 145 2.04 4.60 -0.94
C GLY A 145 2.13 4.67 -2.46
N SER A 146 3.28 4.32 -3.07
CA SER A 146 3.44 4.33 -4.52
C SER A 146 2.65 3.17 -5.15
N CYS A 147 1.98 3.41 -6.29
CA CYS A 147 1.17 2.38 -6.93
C CYS A 147 1.99 1.18 -7.42
N VAL A 148 1.51 -0.03 -7.13
CA VAL A 148 2.23 -1.27 -7.50
C VAL A 148 2.15 -1.54 -9.01
N TRP A 149 0.98 -1.30 -9.61
CA TRP A 149 0.71 -1.62 -11.02
C TRP A 149 0.56 -0.39 -11.91
N GLY A 150 0.98 0.78 -11.42
CA GLY A 150 0.72 2.04 -12.10
C GLY A 150 -0.63 2.64 -11.73
N CYS A 151 -1.11 3.54 -12.58
CA CYS A 151 -2.32 4.32 -12.34
C CYS A 151 -3.35 4.19 -13.47
N ASN A 152 -4.63 4.25 -13.11
CA ASN A 152 -5.76 4.42 -14.03
C ASN A 152 -5.89 5.90 -14.38
N SER A 153 -5.62 6.23 -15.64
CA SER A 153 -5.57 7.62 -16.13
C SER A 153 -6.86 8.11 -16.78
N GLN A 154 -7.95 7.33 -16.76
CA GLN A 154 -9.18 7.62 -17.52
C GLN A 154 -9.79 8.99 -17.24
N ASN A 155 -9.59 9.56 -16.04
CA ASN A 155 -10.10 10.88 -15.66
C ASN A 155 -9.05 12.00 -15.82
N CYS A 156 -7.81 11.67 -16.15
CA CYS A 156 -6.73 12.62 -16.36
C CYS A 156 -6.77 13.19 -17.78
N LEU A 157 -6.37 14.45 -17.93
CA LEU A 157 -6.19 15.04 -19.25
C LEU A 157 -5.10 14.27 -20.02
N ASN A 158 -5.34 14.03 -21.31
CA ASN A 158 -4.51 13.21 -22.20
C ASN A 158 -4.29 11.75 -21.73
N ASP A 159 -5.07 11.26 -20.77
CA ASP A 159 -4.91 9.93 -20.18
C ASP A 159 -3.51 9.70 -19.60
N ILE A 160 -2.90 10.75 -19.00
CA ILE A 160 -1.57 10.69 -18.39
C ILE A 160 -1.64 10.97 -16.88
N CYS A 161 -1.13 10.02 -16.10
CA CYS A 161 -0.85 10.15 -14.67
C CYS A 161 0.55 9.68 -14.33
N ASN A 162 1.08 10.17 -13.22
CA ASN A 162 2.32 9.65 -12.66
C ASN A 162 2.09 8.21 -12.16
N LYS A 163 2.82 7.24 -12.73
CA LYS A 163 2.65 5.82 -12.41
C LYS A 163 2.92 5.44 -10.94
N TYR A 164 3.64 6.27 -10.18
CA TYR A 164 3.92 6.01 -8.76
C TYR A 164 2.94 6.75 -7.86
N THR A 165 2.70 8.04 -8.10
CA THR A 165 1.84 8.85 -7.21
C THR A 165 0.36 8.85 -7.59
N ALA A 166 0.03 8.33 -8.78
CA ALA A 166 -1.31 8.34 -9.39
C ALA A 166 -1.88 9.75 -9.71
N VAL A 167 -1.11 10.81 -9.48
CA VAL A 167 -1.52 12.19 -9.75
C VAL A 167 -1.60 12.44 -11.26
N CYS A 168 -2.67 13.08 -11.72
CA CYS A 168 -2.84 13.47 -13.12
C CYS A 168 -1.88 14.61 -13.47
N THR A 169 -1.02 14.42 -14.47
CA THR A 169 0.10 15.34 -14.74
C THR A 169 -0.34 16.63 -15.43
N PHE A 170 -1.37 16.56 -16.27
CA PHE A 170 -1.90 17.69 -17.03
C PHE A 170 -3.27 18.15 -16.53
N GLY A 171 -3.60 17.83 -15.27
CA GLY A 171 -4.90 18.11 -14.70
C GLY A 171 -5.98 17.12 -15.13
N CYS A 172 -7.24 17.55 -15.02
CA CYS A 172 -8.41 16.69 -15.12
C CYS A 172 -9.17 16.87 -16.43
N LYS A 173 -9.84 15.80 -16.89
CA LYS A 173 -10.89 15.92 -17.91
C LYS A 173 -12.05 16.76 -17.39
N GLU A 174 -12.89 17.23 -18.31
CA GLU A 174 -14.05 18.06 -17.98
C GLU A 174 -14.90 17.46 -16.84
N ARG A 175 -15.43 18.34 -15.97
CA ARG A 175 -16.23 18.01 -14.79
C ARG A 175 -15.52 17.23 -13.69
N ARG A 176 -14.21 16.99 -13.77
CA ARG A 176 -13.43 16.31 -12.73
C ARG A 176 -12.52 17.30 -11.99
N THR A 177 -12.22 17.01 -10.72
CA THR A 177 -11.35 17.84 -9.88
C THR A 177 -10.58 17.02 -8.85
N GLY A 178 -9.62 17.65 -8.18
CA GLY A 178 -8.66 17.05 -7.26
C GLY A 178 -7.45 16.45 -7.98
N SER A 179 -6.39 16.15 -7.23
CA SER A 179 -5.12 15.65 -7.79
C SER A 179 -5.25 14.32 -8.54
N PHE A 180 -6.31 13.56 -8.28
CA PHE A 180 -6.62 12.28 -8.92
C PHE A 180 -7.85 12.36 -9.86
N CYS A 181 -8.49 13.52 -10.03
CA CYS A 181 -9.62 13.71 -10.94
C CYS A 181 -10.81 12.75 -10.70
N ASN A 182 -10.97 12.33 -9.45
CA ASN A 182 -11.99 11.40 -8.97
C ASN A 182 -13.27 12.11 -8.52
N LYS A 183 -13.15 13.36 -8.05
CA LYS A 183 -14.27 14.16 -7.57
C LYS A 183 -14.96 14.86 -8.74
N TYR A 184 -16.27 14.90 -8.71
CA TYR A 184 -17.05 15.69 -9.65
C TYR A 184 -16.98 17.17 -9.26
N ASN A 185 -16.56 18.01 -10.21
CA ASN A 185 -16.65 19.45 -10.07
C ASN A 185 -18.11 19.86 -10.30
N MET A 186 -18.85 20.10 -9.22
CA MET A 186 -20.27 20.51 -9.31
C MET A 186 -20.45 21.88 -9.98
N ALA A 187 -19.41 22.69 -10.05
CA ALA A 187 -19.42 23.97 -10.71
C ALA A 187 -19.23 23.86 -12.23
N SER A 188 -18.94 22.67 -12.80
CA SER A 188 -18.58 22.55 -14.22
C SER A 188 -19.60 23.13 -15.19
N ASP A 189 -20.89 23.01 -14.87
CA ASP A 189 -22.00 23.46 -15.71
C ASP A 189 -22.68 24.74 -15.14
N GLY A 190 -22.08 25.33 -14.10
CA GLY A 190 -22.58 26.53 -13.42
C GLY A 190 -22.12 27.83 -14.09
N LEU A 191 -22.59 28.96 -13.57
CA LEU A 191 -21.99 30.28 -13.85
C LEU A 191 -21.23 30.75 -12.62
N VAL A 192 -20.05 31.33 -12.81
CA VAL A 192 -19.34 32.10 -11.79
C VAL A 192 -19.45 33.57 -12.14
N SER A 193 -19.95 34.37 -11.19
CA SER A 193 -19.92 35.84 -11.28
C SER A 193 -18.86 36.39 -10.35
N GLN A 194 -18.11 37.38 -10.83
CA GLN A 194 -17.23 38.23 -10.03
C GLN A 194 -17.71 39.68 -10.12
N ASN A 195 -17.90 40.34 -8.98
CA ASN A 195 -18.26 41.75 -8.95
C ASN A 195 -16.99 42.60 -8.73
N PRO A 196 -16.66 43.58 -9.61
CA PRO A 196 -17.44 44.12 -10.75
C PRO A 196 -17.15 43.50 -12.13
N ASN A 197 -16.35 42.44 -12.21
CA ASN A 197 -15.79 41.91 -13.47
C ASN A 197 -16.74 41.05 -14.34
N GLY A 198 -18.00 40.84 -13.96
CA GLY A 198 -19.01 40.12 -14.77
C GLY A 198 -19.07 38.61 -14.51
N SER A 199 -19.71 37.85 -15.40
CA SER A 199 -19.97 36.40 -15.23
C SER A 199 -19.38 35.55 -16.35
N LEU A 200 -18.87 34.36 -16.01
CA LEU A 200 -18.28 33.37 -16.91
C LEU A 200 -18.78 31.95 -16.55
N LEU A 201 -18.51 30.96 -17.41
CA LEU A 201 -18.79 29.55 -17.09
C LEU A 201 -17.91 29.05 -15.95
N ALA A 202 -18.52 28.33 -15.02
CA ALA A 202 -17.88 27.98 -13.76
C ALA A 202 -16.89 26.81 -13.84
N GLY A 203 -16.93 26.01 -14.91
CA GLY A 203 -15.85 25.08 -15.24
C GLY A 203 -14.52 25.76 -15.62
N LEU A 204 -14.52 27.08 -15.80
CA LEU A 204 -13.37 27.90 -16.20
C LEU A 204 -12.97 28.93 -15.12
N ALA A 205 -13.45 28.76 -13.89
CA ALA A 205 -13.75 29.84 -12.94
C ALA A 205 -12.56 30.55 -12.26
N ILE A 206 -11.62 31.05 -13.04
CA ILE A 206 -11.06 32.39 -12.81
C ILE A 206 -10.43 32.98 -14.09
N ASP A 207 -10.02 32.15 -15.07
CA ASP A 207 -9.61 32.58 -16.42
C ASP A 207 -9.52 31.43 -17.46
N GLY A 208 -9.98 30.22 -17.10
CA GLY A 208 -9.82 29.02 -17.93
C GLY A 208 -8.40 28.43 -17.96
N ARG A 209 -7.47 28.89 -17.11
CA ARG A 209 -6.09 28.39 -16.99
C ARG A 209 -5.62 28.38 -15.53
N GLU A 210 -5.33 27.20 -14.98
CA GLU A 210 -4.72 27.05 -13.64
C GLU A 210 -3.40 27.83 -13.44
N THR A 211 -2.81 28.36 -14.50
CA THR A 211 -1.51 29.04 -14.49
C THR A 211 -1.59 30.57 -14.41
N THR A 212 -2.76 31.19 -14.51
CA THR A 212 -2.89 32.65 -14.48
C THR A 212 -3.92 33.13 -13.46
N CYS A 213 -3.52 34.07 -12.60
CA CYS A 213 -4.40 34.62 -11.57
C CYS A 213 -5.21 35.79 -12.14
N SER A 214 -6.53 35.83 -11.92
CA SER A 214 -7.30 37.06 -12.13
C SER A 214 -7.27 37.95 -10.88
N SER A 215 -7.38 39.27 -11.07
CA SER A 215 -7.49 40.23 -9.98
C SER A 215 -8.74 41.07 -10.12
N THR A 216 -9.48 41.21 -9.02
CA THR A 216 -10.69 42.02 -8.93
C THR A 216 -10.47 43.04 -7.81
N ARG A 217 -10.69 44.33 -8.12
CA ARG A 217 -10.50 45.44 -7.17
C ARG A 217 -11.82 46.19 -7.00
N GLY A 218 -12.14 46.57 -5.77
CA GLY A 218 -13.34 47.31 -5.43
C GLY A 218 -13.45 47.54 -3.92
N THR A 219 -14.42 48.35 -3.50
CA THR A 219 -14.73 48.56 -2.07
C THR A 219 -15.40 47.34 -1.43
N SER A 220 -16.03 46.50 -2.24
CA SER A 220 -16.52 45.16 -1.90
C SER A 220 -16.31 44.26 -3.12
N VAL A 221 -15.66 43.12 -2.92
CA VAL A 221 -15.39 42.13 -3.99
C VAL A 221 -16.04 40.82 -3.60
N THR A 222 -16.79 40.25 -4.53
CA THR A 222 -17.48 38.97 -4.34
C THR A 222 -17.26 38.07 -5.54
N PHE A 223 -17.20 36.77 -5.27
CA PHE A 223 -17.42 35.74 -6.27
C PHE A 223 -18.63 34.92 -5.85
N GLN A 224 -19.43 34.50 -6.82
CA GLN A 224 -20.58 33.64 -6.59
C GLN A 224 -20.60 32.54 -7.64
N VAL A 225 -20.87 31.31 -7.21
CA VAL A 225 -20.98 30.13 -8.06
C VAL A 225 -22.42 29.62 -8.02
N ASP A 226 -23.09 29.55 -9.16
CA ASP A 226 -24.42 28.97 -9.28
C ASP A 226 -24.32 27.45 -9.54
N LEU A 227 -24.60 26.64 -8.51
CA LEU A 227 -24.59 25.17 -8.57
C LEU A 227 -25.81 24.57 -9.30
N LYS A 228 -26.76 25.38 -9.79
CA LYS A 228 -28.00 25.00 -10.49
C LYS A 228 -29.02 24.20 -9.68
N LYS A 229 -28.61 23.50 -8.63
CA LYS A 229 -29.47 22.72 -7.73
C LYS A 229 -28.95 22.76 -6.30
N GLU A 230 -29.85 22.62 -5.33
CA GLU A 230 -29.49 22.46 -3.92
C GLU A 230 -28.53 21.27 -3.76
N SER A 231 -27.44 21.51 -3.04
CA SER A 231 -26.31 20.58 -2.97
C SER A 231 -25.62 20.69 -1.61
N ILE A 232 -25.14 19.56 -1.08
CA ILE A 232 -24.32 19.54 0.13
C ILE A 232 -22.87 19.81 -0.27
N VAL A 233 -22.35 20.98 0.11
CA VAL A 233 -20.96 21.35 -0.14
C VAL A 233 -20.08 20.79 0.98
N THR A 234 -19.28 19.78 0.66
CA THR A 234 -18.40 19.10 1.63
C THR A 234 -16.97 19.65 1.64
N GLY A 235 -16.63 20.53 0.71
CA GLY A 235 -15.32 21.19 0.65
C GLY A 235 -15.26 22.30 -0.40
N LEU A 236 -14.43 23.31 -0.12
CA LEU A 236 -14.11 24.42 -1.02
C LEU A 236 -12.59 24.50 -1.13
N ILE A 237 -12.08 24.62 -2.36
CA ILE A 237 -10.65 24.84 -2.63
C ILE A 237 -10.51 26.24 -3.21
N ILE A 238 -9.75 27.09 -2.51
CA ILE A 238 -9.41 28.44 -2.96
C ILE A 238 -7.89 28.49 -3.11
N LEU A 239 -7.43 28.76 -4.33
CA LEU A 239 -6.02 29.00 -4.62
C LEU A 239 -5.81 30.51 -4.75
N SER A 240 -4.91 31.06 -3.95
CA SER A 240 -4.51 32.47 -4.02
C SER A 240 -3.04 32.56 -4.44
N GLY A 241 -2.73 33.53 -5.32
CA GLY A 241 -1.38 33.83 -5.77
C GLY A 241 -1.17 35.34 -5.82
N GLY A 242 0.05 35.78 -5.50
CA GLY A 242 0.48 37.15 -5.78
C GLY A 242 0.94 37.27 -7.23
N MET A 243 0.56 38.34 -7.91
CA MET A 243 1.24 38.75 -9.16
C MET A 243 2.63 39.28 -8.84
#